data_AF-A0A7S1K697-F1
#
_entry.id   AF-A0A7S1K697-F1
#
_cell.length_a   1.000
_cell.length_b   1.000
_cell.length_c   1.000
_cell.angle_alpha   90.00
_cell.angle_beta   90.00
_cell.angle_gamma   90.00
#
_symmetry.space_group_name_H-M   'P 1'
#
loop_
_entity.id
_entity.type
_entity.pdbx_description
1 polymer ?
#
loop_
_entity_poly.entity_id
_entity_poly.type
_entity_poly.pdbx_seq_one_letter_code
_entity_poly.pdbx_strand_id
1 'polypeptide(L)'
;KKSEANDRMTKIAIASADRELLKYNKMDVPTLRKELAKINEALGAFGSINQKAVDTFTTFKDQAEQLEETHESFKDTRGKIDDFISTMDRKKDETLYKSFGKINTEFKQTFQELVPRGKAKLVLTTMPKEEVEQYEKEQGLTMSRTDKWKGVTIKVSFSGKEDSYYTMQQLSGGQKTVVALAFIFAIQRHDPFHFYLFDEIDAALDSQYRAAVATLIAKQSEKAQFIVTTFRPELIEPADRCFLVTIRDRQSAMKQIDNERAKQTIQEQNEHGANGQIALQ
;
A
#
# COMPACT_ATOMS: atom_id res chain seq x y z
N LYS A 1 12.08 52.97 18.42
CA LYS A 1 12.88 51.73 18.59
C LYS A 1 14.38 51.91 18.29
N LYS A 2 14.88 52.07 17.05
CA LYS A 2 16.33 52.29 16.79
C LYS A 2 16.89 53.57 17.42
N SER A 3 16.17 54.69 17.32
CA SER A 3 16.55 55.97 17.94
C SER A 3 16.52 55.91 19.48
N GLU A 4 15.54 55.21 20.08
CA GLU A 4 15.47 55.04 21.55
C GLU A 4 16.58 54.16 22.11
N ALA A 5 17.00 53.11 21.39
CA ALA A 5 18.11 52.26 21.81
C ALA A 5 19.43 53.05 21.75
N ASN A 6 19.59 53.88 20.71
CA ASN A 6 20.76 54.75 20.58
C ASN A 6 20.79 55.80 21.69
N ASP A 7 19.67 56.48 21.97
CA ASP A 7 19.55 57.47 23.05
C ASP A 7 19.78 56.86 24.44
N ARG A 8 19.37 55.61 24.67
CA ARG A 8 19.66 54.90 25.93
C ARG A 8 21.12 54.53 26.06
N MET A 9 21.79 54.11 24.97
CA MET A 9 23.24 53.89 24.98
C MET A 9 24.01 55.20 25.19
N THR A 10 23.57 56.31 24.58
CA THR A 10 24.19 57.62 24.82
C THR A 10 23.99 58.08 26.27
N LYS A 11 22.79 57.89 26.85
CA LYS A 11 22.52 58.22 28.26
C LYS A 11 23.29 57.35 29.25
N ILE A 12 23.45 56.05 28.98
CA ILE A 12 24.27 55.16 29.82
C ILE A 12 25.74 55.53 29.72
N ALA A 13 26.24 55.83 28.51
CA ALA A 13 27.61 56.28 28.30
C ALA A 13 27.91 57.61 29.02
N ILE A 14 26.96 58.56 29.01
CA ILE A 14 27.09 59.85 29.72
C ILE A 14 27.01 59.65 31.24
N ALA A 15 26.09 58.81 31.74
CA ALA A 15 25.97 58.54 33.18
C ALA A 15 27.17 57.77 33.76
N SER A 16 27.83 56.90 32.98
CA SER A 16 29.11 56.30 33.36
C SER A 16 30.28 57.29 33.25
N ALA A 17 30.23 58.23 32.29
CA ALA A 17 31.28 59.22 32.09
C ALA A 17 31.41 60.17 33.30
N ASP A 18 30.31 60.62 33.91
CA ASP A 18 30.35 61.49 35.09
C ASP A 18 31.04 60.84 36.30
N ARG A 19 30.91 59.52 36.44
CA ARG A 19 31.53 58.76 37.54
C ARG A 19 33.03 58.51 37.31
N GLU A 20 33.45 58.36 36.05
CA GLU A 20 34.86 58.19 35.68
C GLU A 20 35.61 59.53 35.58
N LEU A 21 34.95 60.64 35.25
CA LEU A 21 35.55 61.98 35.17
C LEU A 21 36.11 62.47 36.51
N LEU A 22 35.52 62.05 37.64
CA LEU A 22 36.02 62.33 38.99
C LEU A 22 37.42 61.76 39.25
N LYS A 23 37.81 60.68 38.54
CA LYS A 23 39.12 60.03 38.66
C LYS A 23 40.24 60.83 37.99
N TYR A 24 39.90 61.60 36.95
CA TYR A 24 40.84 62.38 36.14
C TYR A 24 40.93 63.86 36.58
N ASN A 25 39.94 64.35 37.34
CA ASN A 25 39.88 65.75 37.79
C ASN A 25 40.95 66.14 38.83
N LYS A 26 41.68 65.16 39.40
CA LYS A 26 42.77 65.37 40.38
C LYS A 26 44.18 65.15 39.81
N MET A 27 44.30 64.88 38.51
CA MET A 27 45.59 64.59 37.87
C MET A 27 46.20 65.84 37.23
N ASP A 28 47.53 65.90 37.19
CA ASP A 28 48.22 67.00 36.50
C ASP A 28 48.06 66.88 34.96
N VAL A 29 48.15 68.04 34.28
CA VAL A 29 48.00 68.11 32.81
C VAL A 29 49.00 67.20 32.06
N PRO A 30 50.27 67.05 32.49
CA PRO A 30 51.21 66.11 31.87
C PRO A 30 50.80 64.63 31.95
N THR A 31 50.30 64.19 33.10
CA THR A 31 49.89 62.79 33.32
C THR A 31 48.61 62.46 32.56
N LEU A 32 47.67 63.42 32.49
CA LEU A 32 46.48 63.31 31.65
C LEU A 32 46.84 63.13 30.17
N ARG A 33 47.83 63.87 29.67
CA ARG A 33 48.31 63.71 28.28
C ARG A 33 48.92 62.33 28.02
N LYS A 34 49.65 61.78 28.99
CA LYS A 34 50.26 60.44 28.89
C LYS A 34 49.20 59.34 28.88
N GLU A 35 48.17 59.44 29.73
CA GLU A 35 47.05 58.50 29.73
C GLU A 35 46.20 58.63 28.46
N LEU A 36 45.96 59.85 27.96
CA LEU A 36 45.29 60.07 26.69
C LEU A 36 46.07 59.45 25.52
N ALA A 37 47.41 59.55 25.52
CA ALA A 37 48.25 58.90 24.52
C ALA A 37 48.13 57.37 24.57
N LYS A 38 48.14 56.75 25.76
CA LYS A 38 47.93 55.30 25.93
C LYS A 38 46.54 54.87 25.46
N ILE A 39 45.50 55.63 25.79
CA ILE A 39 44.12 55.33 25.37
C ILE A 39 43.99 55.46 23.86
N ASN A 40 44.61 56.48 23.25
CA ASN A 40 44.62 56.63 21.79
C ASN A 40 45.41 55.53 21.09
N GLU A 41 46.52 55.06 21.67
CA GLU A 41 47.27 53.91 21.15
C GLU A 41 46.44 52.61 21.26
N ALA A 42 45.77 52.41 22.39
CA ALA A 42 44.83 51.30 22.57
C ALA A 42 43.64 51.38 21.59
N LEU A 43 43.08 52.57 21.36
CA LEU A 43 42.03 52.81 20.37
C LEU A 43 42.52 52.55 18.94
N GLY A 44 43.75 52.93 18.61
CA GLY A 44 44.38 52.62 17.33
C GLY A 44 44.58 51.12 17.09
N ALA A 45 44.83 50.34 18.14
CA ALA A 45 45.00 48.89 18.06
C ALA A 45 43.69 48.14 17.70
N PHE A 46 42.52 48.72 17.96
CA PHE A 46 41.21 48.12 17.60
C PHE A 46 40.88 48.20 16.09
N GLY A 47 41.72 48.88 15.29
CA GLY A 47 41.57 48.93 13.84
C GLY A 47 40.27 49.61 13.36
N SER A 48 39.87 49.31 12.12
CA SER A 48 38.63 49.85 11.56
C SER A 48 37.41 49.17 12.17
N ILE A 49 36.67 49.92 13.00
CA ILE A 49 35.44 49.44 13.63
C ILE A 49 34.35 49.29 12.58
N ASN A 50 33.83 48.07 12.43
CA ASN A 50 32.69 47.81 11.54
C ASN A 50 31.40 48.35 12.17
N GLN A 51 31.02 49.58 11.82
CA GLN A 51 29.81 50.22 12.32
C GLN A 51 28.52 49.49 11.92
N LYS A 52 28.54 48.68 10.84
CA LYS A 52 27.39 47.85 10.43
C LYS A 52 27.27 46.56 11.24
N ALA A 53 28.26 46.22 12.07
CA ALA A 53 28.28 44.96 12.82
C ALA A 53 27.02 44.77 13.67
N VAL A 54 26.54 45.84 14.32
CA VAL A 54 25.33 45.81 15.15
C VAL A 54 24.10 45.48 14.31
N ASP A 55 23.94 46.12 13.15
CA ASP A 55 22.83 45.88 12.25
C ASP A 55 22.87 44.47 11.65
N THR A 56 24.04 44.00 11.18
CA THR A 56 24.19 42.62 10.70
C THR A 56 23.96 41.58 11.80
N PHE A 57 24.39 41.86 13.03
CA PHE A 57 24.15 40.97 14.16
C PHE A 57 22.67 40.84 14.45
N THR A 58 21.92 41.95 14.47
CA THR A 58 20.46 41.89 14.66
C THR A 58 19.78 41.09 13.57
N THR A 59 20.13 41.30 12.29
CA THR A 59 19.53 40.55 11.18
C THR A 59 19.86 39.06 11.25
N PHE A 60 21.11 38.69 11.53
CA PHE A 60 21.50 37.29 11.66
C PHE A 60 20.90 36.61 12.89
N LYS A 61 20.72 37.35 13.99
CA LYS A 61 20.02 36.85 15.17
C LYS A 61 18.57 36.53 14.85
N ASP A 62 17.86 37.45 14.20
CA ASP A 62 16.46 37.24 13.81
C ASP A 62 16.31 36.06 12.83
N GLN A 63 17.25 35.91 11.87
CA GLN A 63 17.28 34.76 10.97
C GLN A 63 17.54 33.44 11.70
N ALA A 64 18.48 33.43 12.66
CA ALA A 64 18.79 32.24 13.44
C ALA A 64 17.57 31.79 14.28
N GLU A 65 16.88 32.73 14.92
CA GLU A 65 15.65 32.46 15.68
C GLU A 65 14.56 31.87 14.78
N GLN A 66 14.35 32.43 13.58
CA GLN A 66 13.37 31.91 12.62
C GLN A 66 13.72 30.50 12.11
N LEU A 67 15.01 30.25 11.86
CA LEU A 67 15.50 28.92 11.47
C LEU A 67 15.29 27.89 12.58
N GLU A 68 15.50 28.28 13.84
CA GLU A 68 15.30 27.40 15.00
C GLU A 68 13.81 27.07 15.21
N GLU A 69 12.91 28.05 15.09
CA GLU A 69 11.46 27.81 15.11
C GLU A 69 11.01 26.87 13.98
N THR A 70 11.55 27.08 12.78
CA THR A 70 11.23 26.24 11.61
C THR A 70 11.76 24.82 11.80
N HIS A 71 12.96 24.68 12.36
CA HIS A 71 13.57 23.39 12.65
C HIS A 71 12.74 22.59 13.68
N GLU A 72 12.28 23.23 14.76
CA GLU A 72 11.43 22.55 15.74
C GLU A 72 10.08 22.16 15.15
N SER A 73 9.48 23.01 14.31
CA SER A 73 8.26 22.68 13.56
C SER A 73 8.44 21.47 12.62
N PHE A 74 9.58 21.36 11.93
CA PHE A 74 9.89 20.19 11.11
C PHE A 74 10.09 18.93 11.93
N LYS A 75 10.72 19.04 13.10
CA LYS A 75 10.91 17.93 14.02
C LYS A 75 9.59 17.40 14.57
N ASP A 76 8.68 18.30 14.95
CA ASP A 76 7.31 17.95 15.33
C ASP A 76 6.53 17.30 14.17
N THR A 77 6.67 17.85 12.96
CA THR A 77 6.03 17.31 11.76
C THR A 77 6.55 15.91 11.45
N ARG A 78 7.86 15.68 11.58
CA ARG A 78 8.47 14.36 11.43
C ARG A 78 7.90 13.37 12.44
N GLY A 79 7.80 13.74 13.71
CA GLY A 79 7.18 12.89 14.73
C GLY A 79 5.74 12.50 14.37
N LYS A 80 4.94 13.44 13.89
CA LYS A 80 3.56 13.16 13.42
C LYS A 80 3.51 12.22 12.23
N ILE A 81 4.46 12.34 11.30
CA ILE A 81 4.56 11.44 10.14
C ILE A 81 4.95 10.04 10.61
N ASP A 82 5.90 9.90 11.52
CA ASP A 82 6.33 8.60 12.07
C ASP A 82 5.18 7.91 12.84
N ASP A 83 4.39 8.68 13.61
CA ASP A 83 3.18 8.19 14.29
C ASP A 83 2.09 7.77 13.30
N PHE A 84 1.93 8.53 12.22
CA PHE A 84 0.97 8.21 11.16
C PHE A 84 1.35 6.94 10.42
N ILE A 85 2.63 6.77 10.06
CA ILE A 85 3.16 5.55 9.44
C ILE A 85 2.90 4.36 10.34
N SER A 86 3.24 4.47 11.63
CA SER A 86 3.02 3.40 12.62
C SER A 86 1.54 3.01 12.75
N THR A 87 0.64 3.99 12.72
CA THR A 87 -0.81 3.77 12.76
C THR A 87 -1.31 3.09 11.48
N MET A 88 -0.81 3.51 10.33
CA MET A 88 -1.14 2.94 9.03
C MET A 88 -0.65 1.50 8.90
N ASP A 89 0.55 1.18 9.37
CA ASP A 89 1.08 -0.19 9.37
C ASP A 89 0.26 -1.11 10.26
N ARG A 90 -0.15 -0.66 11.46
CA ARG A 90 -1.05 -1.44 12.31
C ARG A 90 -2.38 -1.73 11.62
N LYS A 91 -2.94 -0.74 10.93
CA LYS A 91 -4.22 -0.88 10.20
C LYS A 91 -4.08 -1.79 8.97
N LYS A 92 -2.95 -1.71 8.27
CA LYS A 92 -2.57 -2.60 7.17
C LYS A 92 -2.58 -4.05 7.64
N ASP A 93 -1.84 -4.34 8.71
CA ASP A 93 -1.74 -5.68 9.30
C ASP A 93 -3.13 -6.21 9.71
N GLU A 94 -3.90 -5.43 10.46
CA GLU A 94 -5.23 -5.85 10.92
C GLU A 94 -6.16 -6.17 9.75
N THR A 95 -6.21 -5.30 8.75
CA THR A 95 -7.04 -5.47 7.56
C THR A 95 -6.64 -6.73 6.79
N LEU A 96 -5.35 -6.94 6.62
CA LEU A 96 -4.81 -8.09 5.91
C LEU A 96 -5.13 -9.42 6.61
N TYR A 97 -4.91 -9.53 7.92
CA TYR A 97 -5.26 -10.73 8.69
C TYR A 97 -6.77 -10.99 8.67
N LYS A 98 -7.58 -9.93 8.80
CA LYS A 98 -9.04 -10.02 8.75
C LYS A 98 -9.53 -10.50 7.38
N SER A 99 -9.02 -9.92 6.30
CA SER A 99 -9.35 -10.32 4.93
C SER A 99 -8.86 -11.73 4.64
N PHE A 100 -7.64 -12.09 5.02
CA PHE A 100 -7.11 -13.46 4.86
C PHE A 100 -7.97 -14.49 5.60
N GLY A 101 -8.36 -14.21 6.85
CA GLY A 101 -9.22 -15.08 7.65
C GLY A 101 -10.59 -15.30 7.00
N LYS A 102 -11.18 -14.23 6.45
CA LYS A 102 -12.44 -14.28 5.70
C LYS A 102 -12.30 -15.10 4.42
N ILE A 103 -11.33 -14.78 3.55
CA ILE A 103 -11.09 -15.51 2.30
C ILE A 103 -10.81 -16.99 2.58
N ASN A 104 -10.04 -17.33 3.61
CA ASN A 104 -9.79 -18.74 3.97
C ASN A 104 -11.06 -19.48 4.41
N THR A 105 -12.00 -18.79 5.04
CA THR A 105 -13.30 -19.37 5.44
C THR A 105 -14.20 -19.56 4.23
N GLU A 106 -14.32 -18.54 3.37
CA GLU A 106 -15.08 -18.62 2.12
C GLU A 106 -14.50 -19.68 1.16
N PHE A 107 -13.17 -19.80 1.11
CA PHE A 107 -12.49 -20.80 0.29
C PHE A 107 -12.77 -22.23 0.74
N LYS A 108 -12.82 -22.47 2.05
CA LYS A 108 -13.24 -23.77 2.60
C LYS A 108 -14.65 -24.13 2.18
N GLN A 109 -15.58 -23.19 2.33
CA GLN A 109 -16.99 -23.41 1.99
C GLN A 109 -17.18 -23.64 0.49
N THR A 110 -16.63 -22.74 -0.33
CA THR A 110 -16.72 -22.82 -1.80
C THR A 110 -16.09 -24.10 -2.34
N PHE A 111 -14.93 -24.51 -1.80
CA PHE A 111 -14.30 -25.76 -2.22
C PHE A 111 -15.12 -26.99 -1.83
N GLN A 112 -15.77 -26.96 -0.65
CA GLN A 112 -16.64 -28.05 -0.21
C GLN A 112 -17.94 -28.13 -1.03
N GLU A 113 -18.46 -27.00 -1.53
CA GLU A 113 -19.58 -26.97 -2.47
C GLU A 113 -19.20 -27.62 -3.82
N LEU A 114 -17.99 -27.37 -4.32
CA LEU A 114 -17.49 -27.96 -5.58
C LEU A 114 -17.05 -29.43 -5.43
N VAL A 115 -16.46 -29.77 -4.27
CA VAL A 115 -15.96 -31.11 -3.95
C VAL A 115 -16.53 -31.51 -2.59
N PRO A 116 -17.66 -32.23 -2.52
CA PRO A 116 -18.37 -32.52 -1.26
C PRO A 116 -17.54 -33.24 -0.19
N ARG A 117 -16.56 -34.06 -0.61
CA ARG A 117 -15.63 -34.78 0.27
C ARG A 117 -14.29 -34.06 0.44
N GLY A 118 -14.11 -32.92 -0.21
CA GLY A 118 -12.86 -32.18 -0.23
C GLY A 118 -12.69 -31.26 0.99
N LYS A 119 -11.44 -31.01 1.36
CA LYS A 119 -11.05 -29.97 2.33
C LYS A 119 -9.98 -29.09 1.70
N ALA A 120 -10.08 -27.78 1.88
CA ALA A 120 -9.09 -26.84 1.40
C ALA A 120 -8.67 -25.87 2.50
N LYS A 121 -7.42 -25.41 2.49
CA LYS A 121 -6.93 -24.38 3.41
C LYS A 121 -5.85 -23.54 2.76
N LEU A 122 -5.88 -22.24 3.08
CA LEU A 122 -4.81 -21.30 2.77
C LEU A 122 -3.84 -21.27 3.96
N VAL A 123 -2.55 -21.32 3.66
CA VAL A 123 -1.48 -21.26 4.67
C VAL A 123 -0.56 -20.11 4.33
N LEU A 124 -0.43 -19.17 5.27
CA LEU A 124 0.54 -18.08 5.18
C LEU A 124 1.96 -18.65 5.33
N THR A 125 2.83 -18.29 4.39
CA THR A 125 4.24 -18.65 4.41
C THR A 125 5.02 -17.42 4.85
N THR A 126 5.68 -17.50 6.00
CA THR A 126 6.51 -16.42 6.54
C THR A 126 7.98 -16.65 6.18
N MET A 127 8.77 -15.57 6.18
CA MET A 127 10.21 -15.65 6.06
C MET A 127 10.81 -16.47 7.22
N PRO A 128 11.88 -17.24 6.97
CA PRO A 128 12.64 -17.89 8.04
C PRO A 128 13.11 -16.87 9.07
N LYS A 129 13.15 -17.27 10.34
CA LYS A 129 13.59 -16.37 11.43
C LYS A 129 15.01 -15.82 11.19
N GLU A 130 15.87 -16.61 10.58
CA GLU A 130 17.27 -16.26 10.27
C GLU A 130 17.37 -15.10 9.27
N GLU A 131 16.54 -15.09 8.21
CA GLU A 131 16.50 -14.01 7.22
C GLU A 131 15.92 -12.72 7.83
N VAL A 132 14.91 -12.85 8.70
CA VAL A 132 14.33 -11.71 9.42
C VAL A 132 15.35 -11.10 10.37
N GLU A 133 16.09 -11.91 11.12
CA GLU A 133 17.12 -11.44 12.05
C GLU A 133 18.31 -10.77 11.32
N GLN A 134 18.68 -11.26 10.13
CA GLN A 134 19.68 -10.59 9.29
C GLN A 134 19.19 -9.23 8.81
N TYR A 135 17.95 -9.15 8.31
CA TYR A 135 17.38 -7.91 7.81
C TYR A 135 17.21 -6.85 8.91
N GLU A 136 16.72 -7.25 10.08
CA GLU A 136 16.57 -6.36 11.24
C GLU A 136 17.94 -5.85 11.74
N LYS A 137 19.01 -6.65 11.61
CA LYS A 137 20.40 -6.24 11.95
C LYS A 137 21.03 -5.31 10.91
N GLU A 138 20.78 -5.52 9.62
CA GLU A 138 21.36 -4.71 8.54
C GLU A 138 20.68 -3.35 8.40
N GLN A 139 19.35 -3.30 8.57
CA GLN A 139 18.56 -2.08 8.39
C GLN A 139 18.30 -1.33 9.72
N GLY A 140 18.57 -1.96 10.87
CA GLY A 140 18.32 -1.37 12.19
C GLY A 140 16.83 -1.11 12.48
N LEU A 141 15.94 -1.74 11.73
CA LEU A 141 14.49 -1.56 11.78
C LEU A 141 13.81 -2.90 12.08
N THR A 142 12.92 -2.94 13.07
CA THR A 142 12.10 -4.12 13.33
C THR A 142 11.05 -4.27 12.23
N MET A 143 11.07 -5.38 11.51
CA MET A 143 10.11 -5.63 10.44
C MET A 143 8.70 -5.82 11.01
N SER A 144 7.69 -5.23 10.36
CA SER A 144 6.30 -5.46 10.72
C SER A 144 5.91 -6.92 10.48
N ARG A 145 4.84 -7.39 11.13
CA ARG A 145 4.38 -8.78 11.00
C ARG A 145 3.98 -9.13 9.57
N THR A 146 3.50 -8.15 8.81
CA THR A 146 3.18 -8.30 7.39
C THR A 146 4.43 -8.34 6.51
N ASP A 147 5.48 -7.60 6.86
CA ASP A 147 6.72 -7.57 6.07
C ASP A 147 7.47 -8.91 6.16
N LYS A 148 7.15 -9.72 7.18
CA LYS A 148 7.63 -11.09 7.35
C LYS A 148 6.92 -12.09 6.43
N TRP A 149 5.91 -11.69 5.66
CA TRP A 149 5.18 -12.61 4.78
C TRP A 149 5.91 -12.78 3.44
N LYS A 150 6.15 -14.05 3.07
CA LYS A 150 6.78 -14.41 1.80
C LYS A 150 5.74 -14.79 0.74
N GLY A 151 4.60 -15.34 1.15
CA GLY A 151 3.53 -15.70 0.23
C GLY A 151 2.43 -16.55 0.86
N VAL A 152 1.52 -17.04 0.02
CA VAL A 152 0.40 -17.90 0.42
C VAL A 152 0.53 -19.25 -0.28
N THR A 153 0.47 -20.33 0.48
CA THR A 153 0.46 -21.69 -0.04
C THR A 153 -0.94 -22.28 0.09
N ILE A 154 -1.46 -22.84 -1.00
CA ILE A 154 -2.76 -23.54 -1.02
C ILE A 154 -2.52 -25.01 -0.74
N LYS A 155 -3.23 -25.56 0.26
CA LYS A 155 -3.24 -26.99 0.57
C LYS A 155 -4.64 -27.55 0.42
N VAL A 156 -4.82 -28.60 -0.36
CA VAL A 156 -6.13 -29.21 -0.63
C VAL A 156 -6.09 -30.72 -0.48
N SER A 157 -7.21 -31.31 -0.07
CA SER A 157 -7.44 -32.75 -0.03
C SER A 157 -8.76 -33.04 -0.75
N PHE A 158 -8.74 -33.92 -1.74
CA PHE A 158 -9.94 -34.34 -2.49
C PHE A 158 -10.64 -35.54 -1.84
N SER A 159 -9.95 -36.29 -0.98
CA SER A 159 -10.45 -37.50 -0.32
C SER A 159 -10.95 -37.27 1.11
N GLY A 160 -10.83 -36.05 1.63
CA GLY A 160 -11.36 -35.63 2.94
C GLY A 160 -10.55 -36.11 4.14
N LYS A 161 -9.56 -36.99 3.92
CA LYS A 161 -8.61 -37.43 4.95
C LYS A 161 -7.66 -36.28 5.30
N GLU A 162 -7.40 -36.09 6.60
CA GLU A 162 -6.56 -34.99 7.08
C GLU A 162 -5.07 -35.20 6.77
N ASP A 163 -4.66 -36.44 6.54
CA ASP A 163 -3.27 -36.79 6.22
C ASP A 163 -2.93 -36.66 4.72
N SER A 164 -3.90 -36.34 3.86
CA SER A 164 -3.75 -36.26 2.40
C SER A 164 -3.89 -34.84 1.85
N TYR A 165 -3.25 -33.86 2.49
CA TYR A 165 -3.13 -32.52 1.89
C TYR A 165 -2.04 -32.51 0.81
N TYR A 166 -2.46 -32.20 -0.41
CA TYR A 166 -1.58 -31.98 -1.54
C TYR A 166 -1.35 -30.48 -1.75
N THR A 167 -0.14 -30.13 -2.19
CA THR A 167 0.18 -28.79 -2.66
C THR A 167 -0.17 -28.68 -4.15
N MET A 168 -0.40 -27.47 -4.63
CA MET A 168 -0.84 -27.19 -6.01
C MET A 168 0.01 -27.88 -7.10
N GLN A 169 1.31 -28.04 -6.90
CA GLN A 169 2.21 -28.70 -7.84
C GLN A 169 1.93 -30.19 -8.03
N GLN A 170 1.33 -30.85 -7.04
CA GLN A 170 1.06 -32.29 -7.01
C GLN A 170 -0.30 -32.68 -7.62
N LEU A 171 -1.10 -31.70 -8.04
CA LEU A 171 -2.45 -31.91 -8.56
C LEU A 171 -2.46 -32.15 -10.07
N SER A 172 -3.50 -32.82 -10.57
CA SER A 172 -3.74 -32.93 -12.02
C SER A 172 -4.19 -31.58 -12.62
N GLY A 173 -4.11 -31.43 -13.95
CA GLY A 173 -4.52 -30.19 -14.62
C GLY A 173 -5.96 -29.76 -14.29
N GLY A 174 -6.93 -30.68 -14.39
CA GLY A 174 -8.32 -30.39 -14.04
C GLY A 174 -8.52 -30.07 -12.56
N GLN A 175 -7.81 -30.78 -11.66
CA GLN A 175 -7.85 -30.48 -10.22
C GLN A 175 -7.31 -29.08 -9.91
N LYS A 176 -6.24 -28.65 -10.61
CA LYS A 176 -5.72 -27.28 -10.49
C LYS A 176 -6.78 -26.26 -10.88
N THR A 177 -7.50 -26.49 -11.97
CA THR A 177 -8.58 -25.60 -12.41
C THR A 177 -9.70 -25.50 -11.38
N VAL A 178 -10.14 -26.63 -10.80
CA VAL A 178 -11.16 -26.61 -9.73
C VAL A 178 -10.70 -25.80 -8.52
N VAL A 179 -9.46 -26.00 -8.07
CA VAL A 179 -8.90 -25.26 -6.93
C VAL A 179 -8.80 -23.77 -7.23
N ALA A 180 -8.39 -23.40 -8.45
CA ALA A 180 -8.30 -22.01 -8.88
C ALA A 180 -9.68 -21.34 -8.93
N LEU A 181 -10.68 -22.01 -9.51
CA LEU A 181 -12.06 -21.50 -9.54
C LEU A 181 -12.63 -21.35 -8.13
N ALA A 182 -12.44 -22.35 -7.26
CA ALA A 182 -12.85 -22.26 -5.86
C ALA A 182 -12.23 -21.05 -5.15
N PHE A 183 -10.96 -20.74 -5.45
CA PHE A 183 -10.27 -19.59 -4.88
C PHE A 183 -10.78 -18.26 -5.44
N ILE A 184 -11.03 -18.18 -6.74
CA ILE A 184 -11.61 -16.98 -7.38
C ILE A 184 -12.99 -16.70 -6.78
N PHE A 185 -13.87 -17.70 -6.70
CA PHE A 185 -15.20 -17.55 -6.10
C PHE A 185 -15.13 -17.17 -4.61
N ALA A 186 -14.15 -17.67 -3.86
CA ALA A 186 -13.96 -17.26 -2.47
C ALA A 186 -13.57 -15.78 -2.34
N ILE A 187 -12.73 -15.28 -3.24
CA ILE A 187 -12.40 -13.85 -3.29
C ILE A 187 -13.65 -13.03 -3.70
N GLN A 188 -14.41 -13.50 -4.69
CA GLN A 188 -15.64 -12.84 -5.12
C GLN A 188 -16.69 -12.76 -4.01
N ARG A 189 -16.82 -13.79 -3.16
CA ARG A 189 -17.69 -13.75 -1.98
C ARG A 189 -17.22 -12.75 -0.93
N HIS A 190 -15.90 -12.56 -0.81
CA HIS A 190 -15.32 -11.59 0.11
C HIS A 190 -15.50 -10.15 -0.37
N ASP A 191 -15.29 -9.91 -1.67
CA ASP A 191 -15.38 -8.60 -2.33
C ASP A 191 -16.09 -8.75 -3.69
N PRO A 192 -17.43 -8.65 -3.72
CA PRO A 192 -18.21 -8.87 -4.92
C PRO A 192 -18.12 -7.69 -5.89
N PHE A 193 -17.92 -8.01 -7.17
CA PHE A 193 -17.98 -7.07 -8.28
C PHE A 193 -19.35 -7.15 -8.97
N HIS A 194 -19.72 -6.08 -9.67
CA HIS A 194 -21.01 -6.00 -10.35
C HIS A 194 -21.10 -6.93 -11.59
N PHE A 195 -19.96 -7.27 -12.21
CA PHE A 195 -19.92 -8.10 -13.41
C PHE A 195 -18.70 -9.04 -13.40
N TYR A 196 -18.87 -10.22 -13.99
CA TYR A 196 -17.83 -11.23 -14.19
C TYR A 196 -17.88 -11.79 -15.61
N LEU A 197 -16.71 -11.96 -16.23
CA LEU A 197 -16.55 -12.61 -17.53
C LEU A 197 -15.63 -13.83 -17.36
N PHE A 198 -16.12 -14.99 -17.74
CA PHE A 198 -15.36 -16.24 -17.76
C PHE A 198 -15.23 -16.74 -19.19
N ASP A 199 -13.99 -16.90 -19.64
CA ASP A 199 -13.69 -17.40 -20.98
C ASP A 199 -13.21 -18.86 -20.91
N GLU A 200 -14.01 -19.80 -21.42
CA GLU A 200 -13.69 -21.24 -21.54
C GLU A 200 -13.12 -21.89 -20.26
N ILE A 201 -13.60 -21.48 -19.09
CA ILE A 201 -13.08 -21.93 -17.79
C ILE A 201 -13.28 -23.42 -17.52
N ASP A 202 -14.10 -24.07 -18.32
CA ASP A 202 -14.56 -25.45 -18.23
C ASP A 202 -13.81 -26.42 -19.14
N ALA A 203 -12.87 -25.92 -19.97
CA ALA A 203 -12.13 -26.73 -20.94
C ALA A 203 -11.37 -27.91 -20.30
N ALA A 204 -10.78 -27.69 -19.11
CA ALA A 204 -9.98 -28.68 -18.38
C ALA A 204 -10.76 -29.43 -17.27
N LEU A 205 -12.06 -29.15 -17.11
CA LEU A 205 -12.90 -29.77 -16.07
C LEU A 205 -13.58 -31.03 -16.59
N ASP A 206 -13.84 -31.98 -15.69
CA ASP A 206 -14.72 -33.13 -15.97
C ASP A 206 -16.20 -32.72 -15.88
N SER A 207 -17.11 -33.57 -16.36
CA SER A 207 -18.55 -33.27 -16.40
C SER A 207 -19.13 -33.02 -15.00
N GLN A 208 -18.64 -33.73 -13.98
CA GLN A 208 -19.09 -33.57 -12.60
C GLN A 208 -18.75 -32.18 -12.05
N TYR A 209 -17.51 -31.72 -12.21
CA TYR A 209 -17.09 -30.39 -11.75
C TYR A 209 -17.71 -29.27 -12.59
N ARG A 210 -17.95 -29.48 -13.89
CA ARG A 210 -18.67 -28.51 -14.74
C ARG A 210 -20.08 -28.24 -14.22
N ALA A 211 -20.85 -29.29 -13.91
CA ALA A 211 -22.20 -29.15 -13.36
C ALA A 211 -22.19 -28.42 -11.99
N ALA A 212 -21.21 -28.73 -11.14
CA ALA A 212 -21.04 -28.06 -9.85
C ALA A 212 -20.71 -26.56 -10.02
N VAL A 213 -19.80 -26.22 -10.94
CA VAL A 213 -19.46 -24.83 -11.27
C VAL A 213 -20.67 -24.09 -11.85
N ALA A 214 -21.41 -24.71 -12.76
CA ALA A 214 -22.62 -24.13 -13.36
C ALA A 214 -23.66 -23.77 -12.30
N THR A 215 -23.92 -24.69 -11.36
CA THR A 215 -24.83 -24.45 -10.22
C THR A 215 -24.35 -23.31 -9.32
N LEU A 216 -23.04 -23.23 -9.08
CA LEU A 216 -22.44 -22.23 -8.23
C LEU A 216 -22.40 -20.83 -8.88
N ILE A 217 -22.26 -20.75 -10.20
CA ILE A 217 -22.42 -19.51 -10.98
C ILE A 217 -23.87 -19.05 -10.92
N ALA A 218 -24.83 -19.95 -11.15
CA ALA A 218 -26.27 -19.65 -11.10
C ALA A 218 -26.70 -19.09 -9.74
N LYS A 219 -26.17 -19.63 -8.65
CA LYS A 219 -26.46 -19.11 -7.30
C LYS A 219 -25.87 -17.72 -7.07
N GLN A 220 -24.74 -17.40 -7.71
CA GLN A 220 -24.10 -16.09 -7.56
C GLN A 220 -24.65 -15.05 -8.53
N SER A 221 -25.28 -15.48 -9.63
CA SER A 221 -25.88 -14.56 -10.61
C SER A 221 -27.03 -13.73 -10.04
N GLU A 222 -27.63 -14.17 -8.92
CA GLU A 222 -28.60 -13.37 -8.16
C GLU A 222 -28.04 -12.03 -7.66
N LYS A 223 -26.72 -11.93 -7.46
CA LYS A 223 -26.06 -10.75 -6.88
C LYS A 223 -25.13 -10.01 -7.84
N ALA A 224 -24.69 -10.66 -8.91
CA ALA A 224 -23.75 -10.09 -9.88
C ALA A 224 -24.04 -10.62 -11.29
N GLN A 225 -23.70 -9.87 -12.33
CA GLN A 225 -23.88 -10.32 -13.70
C GLN A 225 -22.74 -11.28 -14.09
N PHE A 226 -23.06 -12.45 -14.65
CA PHE A 226 -22.07 -13.39 -15.19
C PHE A 226 -22.20 -13.48 -16.71
N ILE A 227 -21.07 -13.44 -17.40
CA ILE A 227 -20.97 -13.77 -18.82
C ILE A 227 -19.98 -14.92 -18.94
N VAL A 228 -20.40 -16.03 -19.54
CA VAL A 228 -19.56 -17.24 -19.62
C VAL A 228 -19.50 -17.72 -21.06
N THR A 229 -18.31 -17.89 -21.62
CA THR A 229 -18.14 -18.61 -22.89
C THR A 229 -17.84 -20.08 -22.62
N THR A 230 -18.46 -20.97 -23.40
CA THR A 230 -18.30 -22.41 -23.20
C THR A 230 -18.59 -23.19 -24.48
N PHE A 231 -17.97 -24.37 -24.57
CA PHE A 231 -18.30 -25.42 -25.54
C PHE A 231 -18.91 -26.66 -24.89
N ARG A 232 -19.34 -26.57 -23.63
CA ARG A 232 -19.83 -27.69 -22.84
C ARG A 232 -21.29 -27.48 -22.44
N PRO A 233 -22.16 -28.49 -22.65
CA PRO A 233 -23.59 -28.33 -22.42
C PRO A 233 -23.96 -28.12 -20.95
N GLU A 234 -23.11 -28.55 -20.00
CA GLU A 234 -23.38 -28.49 -18.57
C GLU A 234 -23.50 -27.05 -18.03
N LEU A 235 -22.81 -26.07 -18.64
CA LEU A 235 -22.90 -24.66 -18.23
C LEU A 235 -24.07 -23.92 -18.87
N ILE A 236 -24.71 -24.50 -19.89
CA ILE A 236 -25.88 -23.92 -20.57
C ILE A 236 -27.16 -24.10 -19.73
N GLU A 237 -27.27 -25.19 -18.98
CA GLU A 237 -28.52 -25.52 -18.29
C GLU A 237 -29.03 -24.42 -17.36
N PRO A 238 -28.19 -23.77 -16.52
CA PRO A 238 -28.65 -22.70 -15.65
C PRO A 238 -28.60 -21.31 -16.29
N ALA A 239 -28.28 -21.18 -17.59
CA ALA A 239 -28.14 -19.87 -18.24
C ALA A 239 -29.51 -19.24 -18.50
N ASP A 240 -29.63 -17.93 -18.21
CA ASP A 240 -30.82 -17.13 -18.49
C ASP A 240 -30.94 -16.80 -19.98
N ARG A 241 -29.80 -16.49 -20.64
CA ARG A 241 -29.74 -16.18 -22.07
C ARG A 241 -28.54 -16.83 -22.73
N CYS A 242 -28.77 -17.43 -23.90
CA CYS A 242 -27.71 -17.98 -24.74
C CYS A 242 -27.49 -17.12 -26.00
N PHE A 243 -26.25 -16.82 -26.30
CA PHE A 243 -25.80 -16.13 -27.51
C PHE A 243 -24.85 -17.02 -28.29
N LEU A 244 -25.22 -17.33 -29.53
CA LEU A 244 -24.37 -18.08 -30.46
C LEU A 244 -23.54 -17.11 -31.29
N VAL A 245 -22.23 -17.30 -31.31
CA VAL A 245 -21.31 -16.60 -32.19
C VAL A 245 -20.97 -17.51 -33.37
N THR A 246 -21.31 -17.06 -34.58
CA THR A 246 -20.99 -17.78 -35.83
C THR A 246 -20.04 -16.96 -36.68
N ILE A 247 -19.06 -17.64 -37.28
CA ILE A 247 -18.15 -17.03 -38.26
C ILE A 247 -18.50 -17.57 -39.65
N ARG A 248 -18.90 -16.69 -40.57
CA ARG A 248 -19.10 -17.01 -41.99
C ARG A 248 -18.43 -15.93 -42.83
N ASP A 249 -17.75 -16.32 -43.90
CA ASP A 249 -17.10 -15.40 -44.85
C ASP A 249 -16.21 -14.32 -44.19
N ARG A 250 -15.46 -14.72 -43.15
CA ARG A 250 -14.61 -13.83 -42.31
C ARG A 250 -15.36 -12.72 -41.54
N GLN A 251 -16.68 -12.83 -41.43
CA GLN A 251 -17.51 -11.96 -40.59
C GLN A 251 -18.01 -12.73 -39.37
N SER A 252 -17.96 -12.09 -38.20
CA SER A 252 -18.50 -12.63 -36.95
C SER A 252 -19.90 -12.05 -36.72
N ALA A 253 -20.88 -12.92 -36.51
CA ALA A 253 -22.26 -12.53 -36.18
C ALA A 253 -22.68 -13.19 -34.87
N MET A 254 -23.39 -12.44 -34.04
CA MET A 254 -23.98 -12.92 -32.79
C MET A 254 -25.49 -13.04 -32.94
N LYS A 255 -26.08 -14.14 -32.47
CA LYS A 255 -27.53 -14.34 -32.44
C LYS A 255 -27.94 -14.92 -31.09
N GLN A 256 -28.98 -14.35 -30.47
CA GLN A 256 -29.61 -14.95 -29.31
C GLN A 256 -30.38 -16.22 -29.72
N ILE A 257 -30.18 -17.32 -28.99
CA ILE A 257 -30.83 -18.61 -29.23
C ILE A 257 -31.37 -19.18 -27.92
N ASP A 258 -32.31 -20.11 -28.02
CA ASP A 258 -32.86 -20.82 -26.85
C ASP A 258 -31.90 -21.90 -26.34
N ASN A 259 -32.01 -22.26 -25.06
CA ASN A 259 -31.13 -23.24 -24.40
C ASN A 259 -31.13 -24.61 -25.12
N GLU A 260 -32.29 -25.07 -25.60
CA GLU A 260 -32.40 -26.32 -26.36
C GLU A 260 -31.60 -26.27 -27.67
N ARG A 261 -31.69 -25.15 -28.41
CA ARG A 261 -30.94 -24.98 -29.66
C ARG A 261 -29.44 -24.82 -29.39
N ALA A 262 -29.06 -24.22 -28.26
CA ALA A 262 -27.68 -24.10 -27.85
C ALA A 262 -27.07 -25.48 -27.56
N LYS A 263 -27.77 -26.34 -26.81
CA LYS A 263 -27.36 -27.73 -26.57
C LYS A 263 -27.21 -28.54 -27.86
N GLN A 264 -28.18 -28.43 -28.78
CA GLN A 264 -28.11 -29.08 -30.10
C GLN A 264 -26.88 -28.61 -30.90
N THR A 265 -26.61 -27.30 -30.90
CA THR A 265 -25.46 -26.74 -31.65
C THR A 265 -24.13 -27.28 -31.12
N ILE A 266 -23.98 -27.42 -29.80
CA ILE A 266 -22.78 -28.05 -29.20
C ILE A 266 -22.66 -29.52 -29.61
N GLN A 267 -23.76 -30.27 -29.61
CA GLN A 267 -23.76 -31.68 -30.03
C GLN A 267 -23.36 -31.80 -31.51
N GLU A 268 -23.97 -31.01 -32.39
CA GLU A 268 -23.65 -30.95 -33.82
C GLU A 268 -22.16 -30.60 -34.05
N GLN A 269 -21.59 -29.68 -33.26
CA GLN A 269 -20.17 -29.31 -33.36
C GLN A 269 -19.20 -30.41 -32.90
N ASN A 270 -19.52 -31.12 -31.82
CA ASN A 270 -18.70 -32.23 -31.35
C ASN A 270 -18.67 -33.40 -32.37
N GLU A 271 -19.74 -33.57 -33.15
CA GLU A 271 -19.84 -34.60 -34.18
C GLU A 271 -19.22 -34.19 -35.53
N HIS A 272 -19.30 -32.91 -35.93
CA HIS A 272 -18.95 -32.46 -37.28
C HIS A 272 -17.78 -31.44 -37.34
N GLY A 273 -17.18 -31.07 -36.21
CA GLY A 273 -15.99 -30.20 -36.17
C GLY A 273 -16.21 -28.78 -36.68
N ALA A 274 -17.41 -28.21 -36.49
CA ALA A 274 -17.72 -26.84 -36.92
C ALA A 274 -17.29 -25.79 -35.88
N ASN A 275 -16.78 -24.64 -36.35
CA ASN A 275 -16.31 -23.53 -35.53
C ASN A 275 -17.47 -22.63 -35.07
N GLY A 276 -17.75 -22.59 -33.76
CA GLY A 276 -18.62 -21.57 -33.18
C GLY A 276 -18.61 -21.59 -31.66
N GLN A 277 -18.31 -20.46 -31.04
CA GLN A 277 -18.35 -20.28 -29.58
C GLN A 277 -19.76 -19.87 -29.14
N ILE A 278 -20.18 -20.34 -27.96
CA ILE A 278 -21.41 -19.89 -27.31
C ILE A 278 -21.01 -19.00 -26.13
N ALA A 279 -21.59 -17.81 -26.09
CA ALA A 279 -21.54 -16.89 -24.97
C ALA A 279 -22.86 -16.96 -24.21
N LEU A 280 -22.80 -17.06 -22.89
CA LEU A 280 -23.94 -17.14 -21.99
C LEU A 280 -24.00 -15.86 -21.16
N GLN A 281 -25.20 -15.38 -20.86
CA GLN A 281 -25.45 -14.25 -19.97
C GLN A 281 -26.51 -14.64 -18.93
#